data_AF-A0A2T7LCH6-F1
#
_entry.id   AF-A0A2T7LCH6-F1
#
_cell.length_a   1.000
_cell.length_b   1.000
_cell.length_c   1.000
_cell.angle_alpha   90.00
_cell.angle_beta   90.00
_cell.angle_gamma   90.00
#
_symmetry.space_group_name_H-M   'P 1'
#
loop_
_entity.id
_entity.type
_entity.pdbx_description
1 polymer ?
#
loop_
_entity_poly.entity_id
_entity_poly.type
_entity_poly.pdbx_seq_one_letter_code
_entity_poly.pdbx_strand_id
1 'polypeptide(L)'
;MTSTSPTTGPDRWHHFGASSHGRRSISRLHWDWYQRIGPGAELLGDLAGRTVAELGAGAGHQAAYVAAELGAARVTAIDSSAAQHTRSRDFYGDVYGLEFVHSDAADHLQTHPGSLDVAYSIFGALDFSDPQSLLPSAAMALRPGGTLVFSTLAHYRTGAPPETECRPADIPTRMPDGRPGTMQRWVLEASVWKELLDEHGFDVVHGDTVHDPGRYGEAPVATTLFRARTKRRSGAPSPAQLPSPCRRGQVCGR
;
A
#
# COMPACT_ATOMS: atom_id res chain seq x y z
N MET A 1 -5.31 -6.54 27.85
CA MET A 1 -5.83 -7.80 27.31
C MET A 1 -5.63 -7.75 25.80
N THR A 2 -4.56 -8.38 25.33
CA THR A 2 -4.19 -8.48 23.91
C THR A 2 -5.10 -9.52 23.26
N SER A 3 -6.10 -9.06 22.51
CA SER A 3 -6.90 -9.91 21.63
C SER A 3 -6.45 -9.67 20.20
N THR A 4 -5.42 -10.38 19.78
CA THR A 4 -5.08 -10.53 18.36
C THR A 4 -6.02 -11.60 17.82
N SER A 5 -7.18 -11.18 17.31
CA SER A 5 -8.04 -12.10 16.56
C SER A 5 -7.34 -12.42 15.23
N PRO A 6 -7.05 -13.69 14.90
CA PRO A 6 -6.65 -14.03 13.55
C PRO A 6 -7.82 -13.74 12.60
N THR A 7 -7.52 -13.30 11.39
CA THR A 7 -8.46 -13.14 10.28
C THR A 7 -9.24 -14.45 10.09
N THR A 8 -10.45 -14.56 10.67
CA THR A 8 -11.17 -15.83 10.86
C THR A 8 -11.81 -16.41 9.59
N GLY A 9 -11.30 -16.01 8.42
CA GLY A 9 -11.77 -16.45 7.11
C GLY A 9 -10.80 -17.45 6.46
N PRO A 10 -11.28 -18.25 5.49
CA PRO A 10 -10.41 -19.11 4.70
C PRO A 10 -9.39 -18.27 3.92
N ASP A 11 -8.12 -18.72 3.89
CA ASP A 11 -7.04 -18.08 3.15
C ASP A 11 -7.24 -18.22 1.63
N ARG A 12 -7.90 -17.22 1.04
CA ARG A 12 -8.25 -17.20 -0.39
C ARG A 12 -7.04 -16.97 -1.32
N TRP A 13 -5.87 -16.69 -0.74
CA TRP A 13 -4.60 -16.49 -1.44
C TRP A 13 -3.64 -17.68 -1.28
N HIS A 14 -4.10 -18.77 -0.63
CA HIS A 14 -3.30 -19.96 -0.36
C HIS A 14 -2.58 -20.50 -1.61
N HIS A 15 -3.30 -20.61 -2.73
CA HIS A 15 -2.76 -21.18 -3.97
C HIS A 15 -2.02 -20.16 -4.86
N PHE A 16 -2.16 -18.87 -4.59
CA PHE A 16 -1.52 -17.85 -5.43
C PHE A 16 0.00 -17.89 -5.27
N GLY A 17 0.71 -17.99 -6.39
CA GLY A 17 2.16 -18.12 -6.39
C GLY A 17 2.68 -19.45 -5.79
N ALA A 18 1.83 -20.43 -5.50
CA ALA A 18 2.24 -21.71 -4.93
C ALA A 18 3.16 -22.54 -5.86
N SER A 19 3.10 -22.29 -7.17
CA SER A 19 4.01 -22.86 -8.17
C SER A 19 5.34 -22.12 -8.31
N SER A 20 5.51 -20.98 -7.64
CA SER A 20 6.78 -20.25 -7.61
C SER A 20 7.76 -21.00 -6.70
N HIS A 21 8.82 -21.57 -7.29
CA HIS A 21 9.83 -22.30 -6.54
C HIS A 21 10.98 -21.36 -6.17
N GLY A 22 10.98 -20.91 -4.92
CA GLY A 22 12.12 -20.23 -4.31
C GLY A 22 12.15 -18.70 -4.47
N ARG A 23 13.22 -18.13 -3.92
CA ARG A 23 13.51 -16.70 -3.91
C ARG A 23 13.65 -16.17 -5.34
N ARG A 24 12.88 -15.13 -5.68
CA ARG A 24 13.04 -14.39 -6.94
C ARG A 24 13.96 -13.20 -6.72
N SER A 25 14.97 -13.05 -7.56
CA SER A 25 15.72 -11.79 -7.65
C SER A 25 14.95 -10.86 -8.58
N ILE A 26 14.45 -9.74 -8.06
CA ILE A 26 13.94 -8.67 -8.91
C ILE A 26 15.00 -7.57 -8.95
N SER A 27 15.28 -7.06 -10.16
CA SER A 27 16.28 -6.01 -10.39
C SER A 27 15.65 -4.63 -10.57
N ARG A 28 14.32 -4.60 -10.69
CA ARG A 28 13.54 -3.39 -10.92
C ARG A 28 12.11 -3.59 -10.42
N LEU A 29 11.58 -2.55 -9.80
CA LEU A 29 10.17 -2.45 -9.45
C LEU A 29 9.36 -1.98 -10.67
N HIS A 30 8.24 -2.64 -10.93
CA HIS A 30 7.28 -2.31 -11.97
C HIS A 30 5.88 -2.26 -11.36
N TRP A 31 5.03 -1.39 -11.90
CA TRP A 31 3.69 -1.19 -11.37
C TRP A 31 2.60 -1.85 -12.21
N ASP A 32 2.90 -2.22 -13.46
CA ASP A 32 1.95 -2.87 -14.36
C ASP A 32 1.70 -4.34 -13.99
N TRP A 33 0.58 -4.90 -14.45
CA TRP A 33 0.15 -6.26 -14.11
C TRP A 33 1.17 -7.35 -14.43
N TYR A 34 1.91 -7.23 -15.54
CA TYR A 34 2.91 -8.21 -15.95
C TYR A 34 4.32 -7.90 -15.44
N GLN A 35 4.48 -6.82 -14.67
CA GLN A 35 5.70 -6.44 -13.96
C GLN A 35 6.89 -6.21 -14.91
N ARG A 36 6.68 -5.42 -15.98
CA ARG A 36 7.67 -5.21 -17.05
C ARG A 36 7.64 -3.85 -17.74
N ILE A 37 6.57 -3.08 -17.60
CA ILE A 37 6.42 -1.75 -18.23
C ILE A 37 6.63 -0.68 -17.17
N GLY A 38 7.25 0.44 -17.57
CA GLY A 38 7.41 1.61 -16.72
C GLY A 38 6.07 2.26 -16.34
N PRO A 39 6.04 3.15 -15.33
CA PRO A 39 7.16 3.64 -14.53
C PRO A 39 7.71 2.59 -13.55
N GLY A 40 8.79 2.91 -12.84
CA GLY A 40 9.42 2.06 -11.83
C GLY A 40 9.45 2.69 -10.44
N ALA A 41 10.52 2.39 -9.68
CA ALA A 41 10.67 2.80 -8.29
C ALA A 41 10.65 4.32 -8.05
N GLU A 42 10.89 5.13 -9.09
CA GLU A 42 10.84 6.59 -9.04
C GLU A 42 9.49 7.15 -8.54
N LEU A 43 8.39 6.39 -8.68
CA LEU A 43 7.09 6.77 -8.10
C LEU A 43 7.09 6.81 -6.57
N LEU A 44 7.92 5.98 -5.91
CA LEU A 44 8.07 5.99 -4.45
C LEU A 44 8.81 7.25 -3.96
N GLY A 45 9.59 7.91 -4.84
CA GLY A 45 10.49 8.99 -4.48
C GLY A 45 11.77 8.50 -3.79
N ASP A 46 12.48 9.42 -3.15
CA ASP A 46 13.68 9.08 -2.37
C ASP A 46 13.31 8.39 -1.06
N LEU A 47 13.77 7.14 -0.91
CA LEU A 47 13.52 6.30 0.26
C LEU A 47 14.68 6.27 1.25
N ALA A 48 15.77 7.00 1.00
CA ALA A 48 16.91 7.04 1.91
C ALA A 48 16.47 7.40 3.34
N GLY A 49 16.69 6.48 4.28
CA GLY A 49 16.36 6.66 5.69
C GLY A 49 14.85 6.63 6.02
N ARG A 50 13.98 6.28 5.06
CA ARG A 50 12.51 6.28 5.23
C ARG A 50 12.00 4.99 5.85
N THR A 51 10.89 5.09 6.59
CA THR A 51 10.08 3.95 7.04
C THR A 51 8.96 3.71 6.02
N VAL A 52 8.94 2.50 5.43
CA VAL A 52 8.09 2.15 4.30
C VAL A 52 7.21 0.96 4.65
N ALA A 53 5.96 0.92 4.16
CA ALA A 53 5.11 -0.27 4.22
C ALA A 53 4.63 -0.70 2.84
N GLU A 54 4.65 -2.01 2.56
CA GLU A 54 3.94 -2.64 1.44
C GLU A 54 2.63 -3.25 1.95
N LEU A 55 1.50 -2.88 1.35
CA LEU A 55 0.16 -3.33 1.74
C LEU A 55 -0.33 -4.43 0.77
N GLY A 56 -0.50 -5.66 1.27
CA GLY A 56 -0.77 -6.83 0.44
C GLY A 56 0.47 -7.30 -0.30
N ALA A 57 1.56 -7.51 0.45
CA ALA A 57 2.90 -7.78 -0.09
C ALA A 57 3.06 -9.17 -0.74
N GLY A 58 2.08 -10.06 -0.58
CA GLY A 58 2.16 -11.45 -1.04
C GLY A 58 3.42 -12.14 -0.54
N ALA A 59 4.16 -12.77 -1.44
CA ALA A 59 5.42 -13.44 -1.14
C ALA A 59 6.60 -12.49 -0.85
N GLY A 60 6.39 -11.16 -0.82
CA GLY A 60 7.37 -10.18 -0.37
C GLY A 60 8.45 -9.81 -1.39
N HIS A 61 8.27 -10.15 -2.67
CA HIS A 61 9.27 -9.90 -3.70
C HIS A 61 9.62 -8.41 -3.83
N GLN A 62 8.61 -7.53 -3.86
CA GLN A 62 8.78 -6.09 -4.04
C GLN A 62 9.35 -5.44 -2.79
N ALA A 63 8.80 -5.73 -1.61
CA ALA A 63 9.38 -5.28 -0.34
C ALA A 63 10.84 -5.67 -0.16
N ALA A 64 11.24 -6.89 -0.56
CA ALA A 64 12.63 -7.31 -0.48
C ALA A 64 13.57 -6.45 -1.34
N TYR A 65 13.15 -6.08 -2.55
CA TYR A 65 13.91 -5.15 -3.39
C TYR A 65 13.95 -3.74 -2.81
N VAL A 66 12.82 -3.24 -2.30
CA VAL A 66 12.78 -1.91 -1.67
C VAL A 66 13.74 -1.85 -0.48
N ALA A 67 13.79 -2.90 0.35
CA ALA A 67 14.69 -2.98 1.49
C ALA A 67 16.16 -3.10 1.07
N ALA A 68 16.46 -3.95 0.08
CA ALA A 68 17.83 -4.24 -0.33
C ALA A 68 18.46 -3.14 -1.20
N GLU A 69 17.68 -2.53 -2.09
CA GLU A 69 18.24 -1.72 -3.20
C GLU A 69 17.89 -0.23 -3.12
N LEU A 70 16.85 0.17 -2.38
CA LEU A 70 16.35 1.57 -2.41
C LEU A 70 16.69 2.40 -1.17
N GLY A 71 17.48 1.87 -0.23
CA GLY A 71 18.00 2.62 0.91
C GLY A 71 16.98 2.98 1.99
N ALA A 72 15.81 2.34 1.99
CA ALA A 72 14.83 2.44 3.08
C ALA A 72 15.47 2.04 4.42
N ALA A 73 15.20 2.80 5.48
CA ALA A 73 15.68 2.44 6.82
C ALA A 73 14.97 1.19 7.36
N ARG A 74 13.68 1.05 7.03
CA ARG A 74 12.85 -0.09 7.39
C ARG A 74 11.73 -0.26 6.38
N VAL A 75 11.45 -1.49 6.01
CA VAL A 75 10.31 -1.90 5.18
C VAL A 75 9.47 -2.90 5.97
N THR A 76 8.18 -2.63 6.12
CA THR A 76 7.21 -3.57 6.69
C THR A 76 6.31 -4.11 5.57
N ALA A 77 6.40 -5.40 5.28
CA ALA A 77 5.57 -6.08 4.30
C ALA A 77 4.38 -6.75 4.99
N ILE A 78 3.18 -6.23 4.75
CA ILE A 78 1.95 -6.63 5.42
C ILE A 78 1.10 -7.46 4.46
N ASP A 79 0.66 -8.63 4.89
CA ASP A 79 -0.26 -9.47 4.11
C ASP A 79 -1.22 -10.23 5.02
N SER A 80 -2.48 -10.37 4.60
CA SER A 80 -3.52 -11.06 5.37
C SER A 80 -3.54 -12.57 5.15
N SER A 81 -2.77 -13.09 4.19
CA SER A 81 -2.64 -14.52 3.90
C SER A 81 -1.53 -15.16 4.73
N ALA A 82 -1.91 -16.16 5.54
CA ALA A 82 -0.96 -16.97 6.29
C ALA A 82 0.01 -17.73 5.35
N ALA A 83 -0.47 -18.18 4.19
CA ALA A 83 0.35 -18.86 3.20
C ALA A 83 1.38 -17.90 2.56
N GLN A 84 0.97 -16.69 2.19
CA GLN A 84 1.89 -15.69 1.65
C GLN A 84 2.93 -15.25 2.70
N HIS A 85 2.48 -14.98 3.93
CA HIS A 85 3.37 -14.66 5.04
C HIS A 85 4.43 -15.74 5.26
N THR A 86 4.05 -17.03 5.23
CA THR A 86 5.00 -18.13 5.38
C THR A 86 6.03 -18.14 4.26
N ARG A 87 5.58 -18.03 3.00
CA ARG A 87 6.49 -17.96 1.84
C ARG A 87 7.44 -16.78 1.89
N SER A 88 6.96 -15.61 2.33
CA SER A 88 7.77 -14.40 2.37
C SER A 88 8.91 -14.52 3.39
N ARG A 89 8.63 -15.10 4.56
CA ARG A 89 9.67 -15.44 5.55
C ARG A 89 10.65 -16.48 5.02
N ASP A 90 10.17 -17.51 4.35
CA ASP A 90 11.03 -18.56 3.78
C ASP A 90 11.97 -18.01 2.69
N PHE A 91 11.49 -17.06 1.87
CA PHE A 91 12.26 -16.52 0.75
C PHE A 91 13.18 -15.35 1.12
N TYR A 92 12.78 -14.51 2.08
CA TYR A 92 13.40 -13.21 2.33
C TYR A 92 13.54 -12.85 3.80
N GLY A 93 13.31 -13.79 4.73
CA GLY A 93 13.43 -13.53 6.17
C GLY A 93 14.85 -13.14 6.62
N ASP A 94 15.85 -13.31 5.76
CA ASP A 94 17.25 -12.91 5.96
C ASP A 94 17.58 -11.50 5.43
N VAL A 95 16.63 -10.82 4.76
CA VAL A 95 16.86 -9.48 4.19
C VAL A 95 16.88 -8.44 5.30
N TYR A 96 18.01 -7.74 5.43
CA TYR A 96 18.18 -6.69 6.43
C TYR A 96 17.18 -5.54 6.21
N GLY A 97 16.61 -5.03 7.30
CA GLY A 97 15.67 -3.91 7.27
C GLY A 97 14.26 -4.27 6.79
N LEU A 98 13.98 -5.55 6.49
CA LEU A 98 12.67 -6.04 6.07
C LEU A 98 11.99 -6.83 7.20
N GLU A 99 10.73 -6.51 7.49
CA GLU A 99 9.88 -7.24 8.42
C GLU A 99 8.61 -7.71 7.72
N PHE A 100 8.19 -8.94 7.99
CA PHE A 100 6.92 -9.49 7.50
C PHE A 100 5.88 -9.53 8.60
N VAL A 101 4.67 -9.03 8.32
CA VAL A 101 3.56 -8.99 9.26
C VAL A 101 2.35 -9.70 8.67
N HIS A 102 1.85 -10.71 9.38
CA HIS A 102 0.57 -11.34 9.09
C HIS A 102 -0.57 -10.58 9.76
N SER A 103 -1.25 -9.73 8.98
CA SER A 103 -2.36 -8.90 9.45
C SER A 103 -3.19 -8.40 8.27
N ASP A 104 -4.45 -8.06 8.54
CA ASP A 104 -5.14 -7.12 7.67
C ASP A 104 -4.37 -5.78 7.64
N ALA A 105 -4.31 -5.16 6.47
CA ALA A 105 -3.56 -3.93 6.27
C ALA A 105 -4.17 -2.75 7.04
N ALA A 106 -5.49 -2.60 7.03
CA ALA A 106 -6.15 -1.51 7.76
C ALA A 106 -5.96 -1.68 9.27
N ASP A 107 -6.16 -2.90 9.80
CA ASP A 107 -5.96 -3.20 11.23
C ASP A 107 -4.52 -2.91 11.68
N HIS A 108 -3.53 -3.30 10.88
CA HIS A 108 -2.12 -3.02 11.22
C HIS A 108 -1.83 -1.52 11.22
N LEU A 109 -2.25 -0.80 10.16
CA LEU A 109 -2.05 0.64 10.04
C LEU A 109 -2.72 1.41 11.18
N GLN A 110 -3.87 0.94 11.65
CA GLN A 110 -4.59 1.58 12.75
C GLN A 110 -3.82 1.60 14.08
N THR A 111 -2.95 0.63 14.29
CA THR A 111 -2.13 0.52 15.50
C THR A 111 -0.79 1.28 15.41
N HIS A 112 -0.48 1.88 14.25
CA HIS A 112 0.80 2.55 13.99
C HIS A 112 0.64 4.00 13.45
N PRO A 113 -0.10 4.89 14.14
CA PRO A 113 -0.33 6.25 13.66
C PRO A 113 0.98 7.05 13.52
N GLY A 114 1.13 7.79 12.42
CA GLY A 114 2.29 8.66 12.16
C GLY A 114 3.64 7.95 12.11
N SER A 115 3.66 6.64 11.82
CA SER A 115 4.87 5.82 11.82
C SER A 115 5.53 5.68 10.45
N LEU A 116 4.79 5.92 9.37
CA LEU A 116 5.22 5.67 8.00
C LEU A 116 5.54 6.96 7.24
N ASP A 117 6.59 6.94 6.43
CA ASP A 117 6.87 7.98 5.45
C ASP A 117 6.19 7.68 4.10
N VAL A 118 6.20 6.40 3.73
CA VAL A 118 5.66 5.90 2.46
C VAL A 118 4.90 4.60 2.71
N ALA A 119 3.70 4.48 2.15
CA ALA A 119 2.96 3.23 2.03
C ALA A 119 2.72 2.96 0.55
N TYR A 120 2.84 1.70 0.12
CA TYR A 120 2.54 1.35 -1.25
C TYR A 120 1.83 0.00 -1.40
N SER A 121 1.13 -0.19 -2.51
CA SER A 121 0.37 -1.41 -2.83
C SER A 121 0.42 -1.70 -4.32
N ILE A 122 0.94 -2.86 -4.72
CA ILE A 122 1.04 -3.26 -6.13
C ILE A 122 0.04 -4.40 -6.37
N PHE A 123 -1.16 -4.08 -6.85
CA PHE A 123 -2.31 -5.02 -6.92
C PHE A 123 -2.54 -5.78 -5.59
N GLY A 124 -2.23 -5.12 -4.47
CA GLY A 124 -2.26 -5.67 -3.12
C GLY A 124 -3.51 -5.25 -2.36
N ALA A 125 -3.36 -4.83 -1.10
CA ALA A 125 -4.49 -4.59 -0.20
C ALA A 125 -5.50 -3.56 -0.73
N LEU A 126 -5.06 -2.58 -1.55
CA LEU A 126 -5.94 -1.60 -2.18
C LEU A 126 -6.95 -2.22 -3.15
N ASP A 127 -6.65 -3.39 -3.72
CA ASP A 127 -7.58 -4.12 -4.59
C ASP A 127 -8.53 -5.03 -3.80
N PHE A 128 -8.19 -5.39 -2.55
CA PHE A 128 -8.81 -6.51 -1.82
C PHE A 128 -9.37 -6.16 -0.44
N SER A 129 -9.31 -4.89 -0.05
CA SER A 129 -9.86 -4.38 1.20
C SER A 129 -10.80 -3.22 0.90
N ASP A 130 -11.80 -3.02 1.74
CA ASP A 130 -12.71 -1.89 1.61
C ASP A 130 -11.94 -0.56 1.63
N PRO A 131 -11.96 0.25 0.55
CA PRO A 131 -11.29 1.53 0.51
C PRO A 131 -11.75 2.50 1.62
N GLN A 132 -13.01 2.39 2.05
CA GLN A 132 -13.57 3.21 3.13
C GLN A 132 -12.95 2.89 4.49
N SER A 133 -12.34 1.71 4.65
CA SER A 133 -11.58 1.34 5.85
C SER A 133 -10.07 1.56 5.68
N LEU A 134 -9.54 1.15 4.53
CA LEU A 134 -8.10 1.15 4.29
C LEU A 134 -7.52 2.55 4.10
N LEU A 135 -8.20 3.44 3.37
CA LEU A 135 -7.70 4.78 3.09
C LEU A 135 -7.58 5.66 4.35
N PRO A 136 -8.59 5.74 5.26
CA PRO A 136 -8.43 6.42 6.54
C PRO A 136 -7.27 5.86 7.38
N SER A 137 -7.13 4.53 7.39
CA SER A 137 -6.09 3.85 8.16
C SER A 137 -4.69 4.18 7.61
N ALA A 138 -4.54 4.21 6.28
CA ALA A 138 -3.32 4.65 5.62
C ALA A 138 -3.02 6.15 5.90
N ALA A 139 -4.02 7.02 5.82
CA ALA A 139 -3.86 8.44 6.12
C ALA A 139 -3.40 8.68 7.57
N MET A 140 -3.90 7.88 8.51
CA MET A 140 -3.51 7.95 9.91
C MET A 140 -2.10 7.41 10.17
N ALA A 141 -1.72 6.30 9.54
CA ALA A 141 -0.41 5.68 9.70
C ALA A 141 0.73 6.51 9.07
N LEU A 142 0.43 7.22 7.98
CA LEU A 142 1.37 8.12 7.33
C LEU A 142 1.61 9.39 8.16
N ARG A 143 2.88 9.82 8.22
CA ARG A 143 3.27 11.12 8.77
C ARG A 143 2.64 12.25 7.94
N PRO A 144 2.49 13.47 8.51
CA PRO A 144 2.10 14.63 7.72
C PRO A 144 3.02 14.85 6.51
N GLY A 145 2.45 14.84 5.31
CA GLY A 145 3.18 14.88 4.04
C GLY A 145 3.69 13.53 3.54
N GLY A 146 3.35 12.44 4.23
CA GLY A 146 3.64 11.06 3.83
C GLY A 146 2.92 10.70 2.53
N THR A 147 3.46 9.68 1.84
CA THR A 147 3.02 9.32 0.48
C THR A 147 2.36 7.95 0.46
N LEU A 148 1.21 7.86 -0.21
CA LEU A 148 0.58 6.61 -0.62
C LEU A 148 0.79 6.42 -2.13
N VAL A 149 1.29 5.26 -2.55
CA VAL A 149 1.47 4.92 -3.98
C VAL A 149 0.84 3.57 -4.27
N PHE A 150 0.00 3.46 -5.29
CA PHE A 150 -0.57 2.16 -5.62
C PHE A 150 -0.85 1.96 -7.10
N SER A 151 -0.85 0.68 -7.49
CA SER A 151 -1.35 0.22 -8.78
C SER A 151 -2.56 -0.67 -8.60
N THR A 152 -3.53 -0.49 -9.49
CA THR A 152 -4.79 -1.23 -9.54
C THR A 152 -5.19 -1.45 -10.99
N LEU A 153 -6.16 -2.35 -11.22
CA LEU A 153 -6.68 -2.58 -12.57
C LEU A 153 -7.52 -1.41 -13.06
N ALA A 154 -7.25 -0.94 -14.28
CA ALA A 154 -8.09 0.06 -14.95
C ALA A 154 -9.40 -0.56 -15.51
N HIS A 155 -9.43 -1.88 -15.67
CA HIS A 155 -10.58 -2.66 -16.09
C HIS A 155 -10.40 -4.11 -15.62
N TYR A 156 -11.49 -4.89 -15.55
CA TYR A 156 -11.37 -6.31 -15.19
C TYR A 156 -10.48 -7.06 -16.20
N ARG A 157 -9.81 -8.12 -15.74
CA ARG A 157 -8.98 -8.97 -16.63
C ARG A 157 -9.76 -9.64 -17.76
N THR A 158 -11.08 -9.69 -17.66
CA THR A 158 -12.01 -10.16 -18.70
C THR A 158 -12.25 -9.12 -19.79
N GLY A 159 -11.80 -7.88 -19.60
CA GLY A 159 -12.09 -6.73 -20.45
C GLY A 159 -13.36 -5.96 -20.06
N ALA A 160 -14.10 -6.40 -19.04
CA ALA A 160 -15.26 -5.67 -18.53
C ALA A 160 -14.82 -4.32 -17.92
N PRO A 161 -15.65 -3.26 -18.05
CA PRO A 161 -15.34 -1.93 -17.52
C PRO A 161 -15.23 -1.95 -15.99
N PRO A 162 -14.47 -1.02 -15.38
CA PRO A 162 -14.43 -0.89 -13.93
C PRO A 162 -15.77 -0.39 -13.36
N GLU A 163 -15.93 -0.52 -12.05
CA GLU A 163 -17.08 0.03 -11.33
C GLU A 163 -17.01 1.56 -11.26
N THR A 164 -18.15 2.21 -11.47
CA THR A 164 -18.31 3.68 -11.36
C THR A 164 -18.74 4.12 -9.96
N GLU A 165 -18.86 3.18 -9.02
CA GLU A 165 -19.20 3.41 -7.62
C GLU A 165 -18.22 2.62 -6.75
N CYS A 166 -18.02 3.05 -5.50
CA CYS A 166 -17.17 2.32 -4.55
C CYS A 166 -17.84 1.03 -4.08
N ARG A 167 -17.80 0.00 -4.91
CA ARG A 167 -18.28 -1.35 -4.60
C ARG A 167 -17.33 -2.42 -5.13
N PRO A 168 -17.18 -3.55 -4.43
CA PRO A 168 -16.42 -4.67 -4.96
C PRO A 168 -17.24 -5.45 -5.98
N ALA A 169 -16.55 -6.24 -6.79
CA ALA A 169 -17.12 -7.40 -7.46
C ALA A 169 -16.54 -8.71 -6.93
N ASP A 170 -17.34 -9.77 -7.01
CA ASP A 170 -16.87 -11.12 -6.74
C ASP A 170 -16.05 -11.64 -7.90
N ILE A 171 -14.80 -12.00 -7.62
CA ILE A 171 -13.90 -12.66 -8.57
C ILE A 171 -13.69 -14.13 -8.17
N PRO A 172 -13.52 -15.04 -9.15
CA PRO A 172 -13.20 -16.42 -8.86
C PRO A 172 -11.86 -16.57 -8.13
N THR A 173 -11.82 -17.47 -7.16
CA THR A 173 -10.59 -17.92 -6.48
C THR A 173 -10.64 -19.43 -6.21
N ARG A 174 -9.56 -19.97 -5.66
CA ARG A 174 -9.50 -21.34 -5.13
C ARG A 174 -9.31 -21.28 -3.61
N MET A 175 -10.17 -22.00 -2.92
CA MET A 175 -10.08 -22.20 -1.47
C MET A 175 -8.85 -23.07 -1.13
N PRO A 176 -8.36 -23.06 0.13
CA PRO A 176 -7.24 -23.91 0.53
C PRO A 176 -7.44 -25.39 0.19
N ASP A 177 -8.66 -25.91 0.35
CA ASP A 177 -9.05 -27.29 0.01
C ASP A 177 -9.15 -27.57 -1.51
N GLY A 178 -8.86 -26.58 -2.35
CA GLY A 178 -8.86 -26.69 -3.81
C GLY A 178 -10.22 -26.45 -4.48
N ARG A 179 -11.31 -26.32 -3.71
CA ARG A 179 -12.64 -26.04 -4.26
C ARG A 179 -12.71 -24.63 -4.85
N PRO A 180 -13.58 -24.39 -5.86
CA PRO A 180 -13.89 -23.04 -6.31
C PRO A 180 -14.44 -22.19 -5.15
N GLY A 181 -14.05 -20.93 -5.10
CA GLY A 181 -14.58 -19.93 -4.18
C GLY A 181 -14.62 -18.56 -4.85
N THR A 182 -15.05 -17.55 -4.10
CA THR A 182 -15.01 -16.14 -4.52
C THR A 182 -14.24 -15.30 -3.51
N MET A 183 -13.63 -14.22 -4.00
CA MET A 183 -13.13 -13.11 -3.19
C MET A 183 -13.62 -11.80 -3.78
N GLN A 184 -13.71 -10.77 -2.94
CA GLN A 184 -14.06 -9.42 -3.39
C GLN A 184 -12.83 -8.71 -3.93
N ARG A 185 -13.00 -7.99 -5.05
CA ARG A 185 -11.99 -7.08 -5.58
C ARG A 185 -12.62 -5.75 -5.96
N TRP A 186 -11.97 -4.66 -5.60
CA TRP A 186 -12.31 -3.32 -6.06
C TRP A 186 -11.56 -3.05 -7.36
N VAL A 187 -12.30 -3.04 -8.47
CA VAL A 187 -11.80 -2.62 -9.79
C VAL A 187 -12.60 -1.37 -10.15
N LEU A 188 -12.10 -0.22 -9.72
CA LEU A 188 -12.84 1.04 -9.76
C LEU A 188 -12.30 1.96 -10.84
N GLU A 189 -13.16 2.82 -11.37
CA GLU A 189 -12.75 3.86 -12.30
C GLU A 189 -11.76 4.81 -11.63
N ALA A 190 -10.85 5.39 -12.43
CA ALA A 190 -9.84 6.32 -11.91
C ALA A 190 -10.46 7.56 -11.24
N SER A 191 -11.64 8.00 -11.66
CA SER A 191 -12.40 9.09 -11.02
C SER A 191 -12.84 8.70 -9.60
N VAL A 192 -13.42 7.51 -9.43
CA VAL A 192 -13.84 6.97 -8.13
C VAL A 192 -12.66 6.87 -7.18
N TRP A 193 -11.50 6.39 -7.64
CA TRP A 193 -10.29 6.36 -6.82
C TRP A 193 -9.84 7.77 -6.38
N LYS A 194 -9.91 8.77 -7.26
CA LYS A 194 -9.55 10.15 -6.92
C LYS A 194 -10.50 10.75 -5.88
N GLU A 195 -11.80 10.50 -6.01
CA GLU A 195 -12.82 10.92 -5.04
C GLU A 195 -12.56 10.31 -3.67
N LEU A 196 -12.38 8.98 -3.62
CA LEU A 196 -12.05 8.28 -2.37
C LEU A 196 -10.76 8.78 -1.72
N LEU A 197 -9.71 9.04 -2.50
CA LEU A 197 -8.47 9.61 -1.99
C LEU A 197 -8.70 11.02 -1.40
N ASP A 198 -9.45 11.87 -2.10
CA ASP A 198 -9.75 13.22 -1.66
C ASP A 198 -10.55 13.23 -0.34
N GLU A 199 -11.61 12.43 -0.28
CA GLU A 199 -12.47 12.24 0.89
C GLU A 199 -11.68 11.79 2.12
N HIS A 200 -10.71 10.89 1.92
CA HIS A 200 -9.92 10.29 2.99
C HIS A 200 -8.59 10.98 3.26
N GLY A 201 -8.48 12.25 2.86
CA GLY A 201 -7.41 13.12 3.33
C GLY A 201 -6.14 13.02 2.50
N PHE A 202 -6.22 12.66 1.22
CA PHE A 202 -5.08 12.64 0.31
C PHE A 202 -5.23 13.67 -0.83
N ASP A 203 -4.12 14.31 -1.18
CA ASP A 203 -3.97 15.09 -2.40
C ASP A 203 -3.29 14.21 -3.46
N VAL A 204 -3.95 13.96 -4.59
CA VAL A 204 -3.37 13.20 -5.71
C VAL A 204 -2.32 14.05 -6.42
N VAL A 205 -1.05 13.61 -6.36
CA VAL A 205 0.09 14.29 -6.99
C VAL A 205 0.34 13.77 -8.40
N HIS A 206 0.04 12.49 -8.65
CA HIS A 206 0.16 11.86 -9.96
C HIS A 206 -0.90 10.78 -10.11
N GLY A 207 -1.50 10.72 -11.30
CA GLY A 207 -2.42 9.67 -11.73
C GLY A 207 -2.16 9.37 -13.19
N ASP A 208 -1.91 8.11 -13.53
CA ASP A 208 -1.58 7.68 -14.90
C ASP A 208 -2.22 6.32 -15.19
N THR A 209 -2.30 5.95 -16.47
CA THR A 209 -2.73 4.62 -16.91
C THR A 209 -1.69 4.01 -17.85
N VAL A 210 -1.11 2.90 -17.42
CA VAL A 210 -0.15 2.13 -18.21
C VAL A 210 -0.88 1.03 -18.95
N HIS A 211 -0.69 0.97 -20.26
CA HIS A 211 -1.29 -0.04 -21.13
C HIS A 211 -0.24 -1.08 -21.53
N ASP A 212 -0.41 -2.31 -21.06
CA ASP A 212 0.38 -3.45 -21.53
C ASP A 212 -0.42 -4.22 -22.60
N PRO A 213 0.09 -4.34 -23.84
CA PRO A 213 -0.62 -5.04 -24.91
C PRO A 213 -0.68 -6.57 -24.71
N GLY A 214 0.01 -7.12 -23.71
CA GLY A 214 0.20 -8.56 -23.54
C GLY A 214 1.29 -9.10 -24.48
N ARG A 215 1.83 -10.27 -24.15
CA ARG A 215 2.60 -11.12 -25.06
C ARG A 215 1.73 -12.27 -25.58
N TYR A 216 2.29 -13.10 -26.46
CA TYR A 216 1.57 -14.24 -27.03
C TYR A 216 0.88 -15.10 -25.95
N GLY A 217 -0.45 -15.18 -26.00
CA GLY A 217 -1.27 -15.91 -25.02
C GLY A 217 -1.69 -15.13 -23.76
N GLU A 218 -1.20 -13.90 -23.59
CA GLU A 218 -1.59 -12.98 -22.52
C GLU A 218 -2.62 -11.98 -23.04
N ALA A 219 -3.65 -11.68 -22.24
CA ALA A 219 -4.59 -10.62 -22.56
C ALA A 219 -3.95 -9.23 -22.32
N PRO A 220 -4.31 -8.20 -23.11
CA PRO A 220 -3.96 -6.82 -22.79
C PRO A 220 -4.49 -6.41 -21.40
N VAL A 221 -3.72 -5.63 -20.66
CA VAL A 221 -4.12 -5.12 -19.34
C VAL A 221 -3.73 -3.65 -19.23
N ALA A 222 -4.70 -2.81 -18.88
CA ALA A 222 -4.44 -1.45 -18.43
C ALA A 222 -4.40 -1.38 -16.90
N THR A 223 -3.42 -0.65 -16.39
CA THR A 223 -3.15 -0.46 -14.96
C THR A 223 -3.28 1.01 -14.63
N THR A 224 -4.11 1.36 -13.66
CA THR A 224 -4.17 2.73 -13.13
C THR A 224 -3.18 2.85 -11.97
N LEU A 225 -2.41 3.94 -12.00
CA LEU A 225 -1.38 4.27 -11.01
C LEU A 225 -1.75 5.55 -10.29
N PHE A 226 -1.57 5.56 -8.97
CA PHE A 226 -1.75 6.75 -8.16
C PHE A 226 -0.55 6.98 -7.25
N ARG A 227 -0.18 8.25 -7.13
CA ARG A 227 0.69 8.75 -6.06
C ARG A 227 -0.01 9.92 -5.40
N ALA A 228 -0.30 9.77 -4.12
CA ALA A 228 -1.00 10.76 -3.34
C ALA A 228 -0.24 11.09 -2.05
N ARG A 229 -0.44 12.29 -1.52
CA ARG A 229 0.16 12.74 -0.26
C ARG A 229 -0.92 13.05 0.76
N THR A 230 -0.68 12.75 2.03
CA THR A 230 -1.63 13.17 3.09
C THR A 230 -1.79 14.70 3.06
N LYS A 231 -3.03 15.19 3.06
CA LYS A 231 -3.38 16.61 3.19
C LYS A 231 -2.77 17.15 4.48
N ARG A 232 -2.29 18.39 4.44
CA ARG A 232 -1.94 19.09 5.68
C ARG A 232 -3.22 19.30 6.47
N ARG A 233 -3.25 18.84 7.72
CA ARG A 233 -4.37 19.16 8.63
C ARG A 233 -4.51 20.68 8.74
N SER A 234 -5.58 21.23 8.18
CA SER A 234 -6.00 22.61 8.39
C SER A 234 -6.43 22.75 9.85
N GLY A 235 -5.51 23.21 10.72
CA GLY A 235 -5.84 23.46 12.13
C GLY A 235 -4.71 23.29 13.16
N ALA A 236 -3.51 22.87 12.78
CA ALA A 236 -2.38 22.96 13.71
C ALA A 236 -1.98 24.44 13.86
N PRO A 237 -1.99 25.03 15.07
CA PRO A 237 -1.52 26.40 15.26
C PRO A 237 -0.06 26.48 14.81
N SER A 238 0.24 27.50 14.01
CA SER A 238 1.62 27.84 13.65
C SER A 238 2.46 28.02 14.92
N PRO A 239 3.70 27.51 15.02
CA PRO A 239 4.58 27.76 16.17
C PRO A 239 5.09 29.21 16.26
N ALA A 240 4.47 30.16 15.56
CA ALA A 240 4.89 31.55 15.55
C ALA A 240 4.09 32.39 16.54
N GLN A 241 4.83 33.03 17.44
CA GLN A 241 4.43 34.03 18.45
C GLN A 241 4.04 33.49 19.83
N LEU A 242 5.01 32.87 20.51
CA LEU A 242 5.15 33.11 21.95
C LEU A 242 5.35 34.63 22.16
N PRO A 243 4.50 35.32 22.95
CA PRO A 243 4.78 36.70 23.30
C PRO A 243 6.08 36.77 24.10
N SER A 244 6.96 37.69 23.70
CA SER A 244 8.23 37.98 24.39
C SER A 244 7.98 38.12 25.89
N PRO A 245 8.77 37.46 26.76
CA PRO A 245 8.63 37.65 28.19
C PRO A 245 8.92 39.12 28.54
N CYS A 246 7.94 39.79 29.16
CA CYS A 246 8.13 41.11 29.74
C CYS A 246 9.39 41.12 30.59
N ARG A 247 10.38 41.96 30.22
CA ARG A 247 11.51 42.26 31.09
C ARG A 247 10.98 42.98 32.34
N ARG A 248 10.86 42.25 33.45
CA ARG A 248 10.79 42.88 34.78
C ARG A 248 12.20 43.34 35.16
N GLY A 249 12.35 44.63 35.39
CA GLY A 249 13.55 45.17 36.02
C GLY A 249 14.00 46.51 35.45
N GLN A 250 13.20 47.56 35.65
CA GLN A 250 13.76 48.91 35.77
C GLN A 250 13.22 49.54 37.04
N VAL A 251 14.11 49.62 38.02
CA VAL A 251 13.97 50.33 39.28
C VAL A 251 14.03 51.82 38.96
N CYS A 252 12.93 52.55 39.17
CA CYS A 252 13.01 54.01 39.31
C CYS A 252 13.37 54.31 40.77
N GLY A 253 14.60 54.81 40.97
CA GLY A 253 15.05 55.34 42.24
C GLY A 253 14.68 56.83 42.38
N ARG A 254 14.14 57.14 43.57
CA ARG A 254 14.07 58.41 44.32
C ARG A 254 13.72 59.71 43.58
#